data_AF-A0A2D7WCL0-F1
#
_entry.id   AF-A0A2D7WCL0-F1
#
_cell.length_a   1.000
_cell.length_b   1.000
_cell.length_c   1.000
_cell.angle_alpha   90.00
_cell.angle_beta   90.00
_cell.angle_gamma   90.00
#
_symmetry.space_group_name_H-M   'P 1'
#
loop_
_entity.id
_entity.type
_entity.pdbx_description
1 polymer ?
#
loop_
_entity_poly.entity_id
_entity_poly.type
_entity_poly.pdbx_seq_one_letter_code
_entity_poly.pdbx_strand_id
1 'polypeptide(L)'
;MLTSLRLKPKTERRLKSGHLWVYSNEVDTAQTPLKNITAGEQVVIEAASGKPLGVAVMNPDQLICGRLISRSPSQLLDASLIVHRLQVALSSRELWYPHQCYRWVYGDSDGLPGLVIDRFGDVAVIQISSVAMEMLRDDIIDAVHKVASPATIVLKNDGKLRAVEGLDEYVDIVHGQLEDDCAPLIENETRFMAPVIHGQKTGWFYDHRENRAQLNRLVKGKRVLDVFSYVGGWGVQAANHGASEVHCVDASAQALDWVEENAALNGVEDKLHCWEGDAFAALKQLRDNGERFDIVVVDPPAFIPRRKDVKAGEQAYKRINQIAMRLLNRDGMIVAGSCSMH
;
A
#
# COMPACT_ATOMS: atom_id res chain seq x y z
N MET A 1 -32.32 -0.15 -16.83
CA MET A 1 -32.35 0.65 -15.60
C MET A 1 -31.66 -0.16 -14.52
N LEU A 2 -30.77 0.44 -13.73
CA LEU A 2 -30.09 -0.27 -12.65
C LEU A 2 -31.07 -0.69 -11.55
N THR A 3 -30.76 -1.79 -10.88
CA THR A 3 -31.42 -2.20 -9.63
C THR A 3 -31.26 -1.10 -8.57
N SER A 4 -32.29 -0.89 -7.74
CA SER A 4 -32.26 0.08 -6.65
C SER A 4 -32.08 -0.59 -5.29
N LEU A 5 -31.14 -0.09 -4.48
CA LEU A 5 -30.85 -0.55 -3.13
C LEU A 5 -31.39 0.47 -2.11
N ARG A 6 -32.41 0.07 -1.36
CA ARG A 6 -33.01 0.95 -0.35
C ARG A 6 -32.28 0.87 1.00
N LEU A 7 -31.97 2.03 1.57
CA LEU A 7 -31.44 2.14 2.93
C LEU A 7 -32.55 2.25 3.97
N LYS A 8 -32.28 1.74 5.17
CA LYS A 8 -33.14 1.93 6.35
C LYS A 8 -33.29 3.42 6.71
N PRO A 9 -34.37 3.82 7.41
CA PRO A 9 -34.52 5.20 7.87
C PRO A 9 -33.34 5.68 8.72
N LYS A 10 -32.84 6.89 8.44
CA LYS A 10 -31.80 7.61 9.18
C LYS A 10 -30.37 7.06 9.00
N THR A 11 -30.16 5.95 8.29
CA THR A 11 -28.81 5.41 8.04
C THR A 11 -28.09 6.15 6.91
N GLU A 12 -28.82 6.87 6.05
CA GLU A 12 -28.25 7.57 4.91
C GLU A 12 -27.41 8.82 5.28
N ARG A 13 -27.42 9.21 6.57
CA ARG A 13 -26.69 10.38 7.08
C ARG A 13 -25.19 10.28 6.80
N ARG A 14 -24.60 9.09 6.96
CA ARG A 14 -23.16 8.85 6.76
C ARG A 14 -22.76 9.06 5.30
N LEU A 15 -23.57 8.57 4.35
CA LEU A 15 -23.34 8.81 2.92
C LEU A 15 -23.50 10.29 2.58
N LYS A 16 -24.52 10.96 3.12
CA LYS A 16 -24.75 12.41 2.91
C LYS A 16 -23.61 13.25 3.47
N SER A 17 -22.92 12.80 4.52
CA SER A 17 -21.78 13.50 5.13
C SER A 17 -20.44 13.25 4.44
N GLY A 18 -20.40 12.52 3.32
CA GLY A 18 -19.18 12.33 2.54
C GLY A 18 -18.68 10.89 2.45
N HIS A 19 -19.12 10.00 3.33
CA HIS A 19 -18.65 8.61 3.34
C HIS A 19 -19.05 7.86 2.07
N LEU A 20 -18.23 6.89 1.67
CA LEU A 20 -18.42 6.14 0.41
C LEU A 20 -18.99 4.74 0.62
N TRP A 21 -18.88 4.18 1.83
CA TRP A 21 -19.33 2.80 2.06
C TRP A 21 -20.77 2.71 2.55
N VAL A 22 -21.44 1.69 2.05
CA VAL A 22 -22.75 1.20 2.47
C VAL A 22 -22.54 -0.10 3.22
N TYR A 23 -23.05 -0.17 4.45
CA TYR A 23 -22.92 -1.37 5.26
C TYR A 23 -24.17 -2.25 5.16
N SER A 24 -23.99 -3.57 5.17
CA SER A 24 -25.10 -4.52 5.00
C SER A 24 -26.20 -4.37 6.05
N ASN A 25 -25.84 -3.98 7.28
CA ASN A 25 -26.79 -3.69 8.36
C ASN A 25 -27.59 -2.40 8.17
N GLU A 26 -27.19 -1.51 7.26
CA GLU A 26 -27.86 -0.25 6.93
C GLU A 26 -28.89 -0.39 5.80
N VAL A 27 -28.87 -1.50 5.08
CA VAL A 27 -29.78 -1.82 3.96
C VAL A 27 -31.13 -2.31 4.47
N ASP A 28 -32.21 -1.85 3.87
CA ASP A 28 -33.55 -2.40 4.08
C ASP A 28 -33.74 -3.68 3.25
N THR A 29 -33.34 -4.81 3.83
CA THR A 29 -33.39 -6.12 3.16
C THR A 29 -34.80 -6.67 2.97
N ALA A 30 -35.81 -6.08 3.62
CA ALA A 30 -37.21 -6.45 3.38
C ALA A 30 -37.70 -5.86 2.06
N GLN A 31 -37.27 -4.63 1.74
CA GLN A 31 -37.60 -3.98 0.48
C GLN A 31 -36.64 -4.37 -0.66
N THR A 32 -35.33 -4.40 -0.39
CA THR A 32 -34.31 -4.82 -1.36
C THR A 32 -33.44 -5.93 -0.75
N PRO A 33 -33.81 -7.21 -0.92
CA PRO A 33 -32.99 -8.32 -0.43
C PRO A 33 -31.60 -8.36 -1.08
N LEU A 34 -30.54 -8.30 -0.27
CA LEU A 34 -29.14 -8.35 -0.76
C LEU A 34 -28.82 -9.61 -1.57
N LYS A 35 -29.45 -10.73 -1.24
CA LYS A 35 -29.32 -12.01 -1.96
C LYS A 35 -29.74 -11.97 -3.44
N ASN A 36 -30.45 -10.92 -3.86
CA ASN A 36 -30.88 -10.74 -5.24
C ASN A 36 -29.88 -9.90 -6.06
N ILE A 37 -28.82 -9.39 -5.42
CA ILE A 37 -27.79 -8.57 -6.05
C ILE A 37 -26.57 -9.45 -6.27
N THR A 38 -25.95 -9.33 -7.44
CA THR A 38 -24.74 -10.09 -7.75
C THR A 38 -23.50 -9.29 -7.33
N ALA A 39 -22.45 -9.96 -6.85
CA ALA A 39 -21.17 -9.30 -6.61
C ALA A 39 -20.64 -8.67 -7.91
N GLY A 40 -20.15 -7.44 -7.82
CA GLY A 40 -19.75 -6.62 -8.97
C GLY A 40 -20.88 -5.78 -9.60
N GLU A 41 -22.15 -6.07 -9.30
CA GLU A 41 -23.28 -5.33 -9.85
C GLU A 41 -23.28 -3.85 -9.43
N GLN A 42 -23.65 -2.97 -10.35
CA GLN A 42 -23.87 -1.55 -10.07
C GLN A 42 -25.35 -1.30 -9.73
N VAL A 43 -25.60 -0.59 -8.63
CA VAL A 43 -26.96 -0.27 -8.16
C VAL A 43 -27.12 1.21 -7.85
N VAL A 44 -28.34 1.71 -7.94
CA VAL A 44 -28.69 3.04 -7.43
C VAL A 44 -28.98 2.93 -5.93
N ILE A 45 -28.24 3.66 -5.12
CA ILE A 45 -28.50 3.76 -3.68
C ILE A 45 -29.62 4.77 -3.45
N GLU A 46 -30.63 4.39 -2.67
CA GLU A 46 -31.75 5.25 -2.34
C GLU A 46 -31.89 5.44 -0.83
N ALA A 47 -32.22 6.67 -0.41
CA ALA A 47 -32.65 6.93 0.97
C ALA A 47 -33.98 6.21 1.24
N ALA A 48 -34.33 6.00 2.51
CA ALA A 48 -35.63 5.42 2.90
C ALA A 48 -36.84 6.08 2.20
N SER A 49 -36.78 7.39 1.93
CA SER A 49 -37.82 8.14 1.20
C SER A 49 -37.91 7.85 -0.31
N GLY A 50 -37.01 7.06 -0.87
CA GLY A 50 -36.89 6.78 -2.32
C GLY A 50 -36.14 7.84 -3.10
N LYS A 51 -35.51 8.79 -2.42
CA LYS A 51 -34.64 9.75 -3.10
C LYS A 51 -33.32 9.07 -3.47
N PRO A 52 -32.85 9.15 -4.73
CA PRO A 52 -31.57 8.58 -5.11
C PRO A 52 -30.42 9.37 -4.47
N LEU A 53 -29.38 8.64 -4.07
CA LEU A 53 -28.18 9.14 -3.39
C LEU A 53 -26.91 8.96 -4.23
N GLY A 54 -26.96 8.11 -5.25
CA GLY A 54 -25.84 7.86 -6.16
C GLY A 54 -25.79 6.42 -6.67
N VAL A 55 -24.70 6.07 -7.35
CA VAL A 55 -24.42 4.73 -7.88
C VAL A 55 -23.33 4.09 -7.04
N ALA A 56 -23.50 2.82 -6.68
CA ALA A 56 -22.50 2.03 -5.97
C ALA A 56 -22.26 0.69 -6.68
N VAL A 57 -21.05 0.17 -6.54
CA VAL A 57 -20.73 -1.24 -6.85
C VAL A 57 -20.96 -2.09 -5.61
N MET A 58 -21.45 -3.31 -5.83
CA MET A 58 -21.95 -4.18 -4.75
C MET A 58 -21.09 -5.42 -4.52
N ASN A 59 -21.00 -5.84 -3.27
CA ASN A 59 -20.60 -7.19 -2.87
C ASN A 59 -21.53 -7.62 -1.71
N PRO A 60 -22.62 -8.37 -2.00
CA PRO A 60 -23.71 -8.59 -1.04
C PRO A 60 -23.31 -9.39 0.21
N ASP A 61 -22.24 -10.18 0.14
CA ASP A 61 -21.82 -11.10 1.19
C ASP A 61 -20.91 -10.44 2.24
N GLN A 62 -20.50 -9.19 2.01
CA GLN A 62 -19.57 -8.45 2.87
C GLN A 62 -20.29 -7.49 3.81
N LEU A 63 -19.64 -7.16 4.94
CA LEU A 63 -20.13 -6.12 5.84
C LEU A 63 -20.18 -4.75 5.14
N ILE A 64 -19.14 -4.41 4.38
CA ILE A 64 -19.18 -3.29 3.43
C ILE A 64 -19.76 -3.85 2.13
N CYS A 65 -21.09 -3.83 2.03
CA CYS A 65 -21.77 -4.47 0.92
C CYS A 65 -21.87 -3.60 -0.33
N GLY A 66 -21.61 -2.30 -0.21
CA GLY A 66 -21.61 -1.37 -1.34
C GLY A 66 -20.57 -0.28 -1.19
N ARG A 67 -19.96 0.11 -2.31
CA ARG A 67 -19.01 1.23 -2.39
C ARG A 67 -19.48 2.24 -3.43
N LEU A 68 -19.75 3.45 -2.98
CA LEU A 68 -20.27 4.52 -3.81
C LEU A 68 -19.23 4.94 -4.85
N ILE A 69 -19.60 4.85 -6.12
CA ILE A 69 -18.82 5.30 -7.26
C ILE A 69 -19.14 6.76 -7.56
N SER A 70 -20.41 7.13 -7.61
CA SER A 70 -20.82 8.50 -7.92
C SER A 70 -22.00 8.92 -7.06
N ARG A 71 -22.09 10.22 -6.79
CA ARG A 71 -23.29 10.85 -6.20
C ARG A 71 -24.33 11.20 -7.26
N SER A 72 -23.96 11.16 -8.54
CA SER A 72 -24.91 11.29 -9.64
C SER A 72 -25.47 9.91 -10.00
N PRO A 73 -26.80 9.72 -9.97
CA PRO A 73 -27.43 8.45 -10.39
C PRO A 73 -27.22 8.11 -11.88
N SER A 74 -26.78 9.07 -12.70
CA SER A 74 -26.53 8.90 -14.13
C SER A 74 -25.08 8.52 -14.48
N GLN A 75 -24.14 8.62 -13.53
CA GLN A 75 -22.73 8.36 -13.78
C GLN A 75 -22.37 6.96 -13.27
N LEU A 76 -22.17 6.05 -14.21
CA LEU A 76 -21.81 4.66 -13.95
C LEU A 76 -20.29 4.51 -13.86
N LEU A 77 -19.85 3.41 -13.25
CA LEU A 77 -18.49 2.91 -13.43
C LEU A 77 -18.38 2.28 -14.81
N ASP A 78 -17.72 2.98 -15.72
CA ASP A 78 -17.39 2.54 -17.07
C ASP A 78 -15.95 2.95 -17.43
N ALA A 79 -15.47 2.49 -18.58
CA ALA A 79 -14.14 2.81 -19.08
C ALA A 79 -13.86 4.33 -19.14
N SER A 80 -14.86 5.13 -19.48
CA SER A 80 -14.71 6.60 -19.58
C SER A 80 -14.49 7.23 -18.20
N LEU A 81 -15.25 6.79 -17.19
CA LEU A 81 -15.07 7.24 -15.82
C LEU A 81 -13.71 6.81 -15.25
N ILE A 82 -13.25 5.59 -15.57
CA ILE A 82 -11.94 5.10 -15.14
C ILE A 82 -10.84 6.00 -15.71
N VAL A 83 -10.82 6.23 -17.04
CA VAL A 83 -9.86 7.15 -17.68
C VAL A 83 -9.87 8.53 -17.02
N HIS A 84 -11.06 9.10 -16.80
CA HIS A 84 -11.19 10.40 -16.15
C HIS A 84 -10.58 10.42 -14.74
N ARG A 85 -10.86 9.39 -13.92
CA ARG A 85 -10.31 9.30 -12.54
C ARG A 85 -8.82 9.07 -12.52
N LEU A 86 -8.28 8.27 -13.45
CA LEU A 86 -6.84 8.12 -13.61
C LEU A 86 -6.17 9.45 -13.97
N GLN A 87 -6.75 10.26 -14.85
CA GLN A 87 -6.23 11.60 -15.19
C GLN A 87 -6.26 12.56 -13.99
N VAL A 88 -7.37 12.58 -13.24
CA VAL A 88 -7.47 13.39 -12.02
C VAL A 88 -6.42 12.96 -11.00
N ALA A 89 -6.29 11.66 -10.75
CA ALA A 89 -5.27 11.14 -9.85
C ALA A 89 -3.84 11.49 -10.34
N LEU A 90 -3.57 11.35 -11.65
CA LEU A 90 -2.26 11.63 -12.25
C LEU A 90 -1.86 13.09 -12.05
N SER A 91 -2.72 14.00 -12.47
CA SER A 91 -2.49 15.45 -12.34
C SER A 91 -2.25 15.86 -10.89
N SER A 92 -2.92 15.23 -9.92
CA SER A 92 -2.61 15.45 -8.51
C SER A 92 -1.20 14.96 -8.15
N ARG A 93 -0.75 13.80 -8.61
CA ARG A 93 0.58 13.26 -8.23
C ARG A 93 1.72 14.04 -8.87
N GLU A 94 1.55 14.50 -10.11
CA GLU A 94 2.54 15.31 -10.82
C GLU A 94 2.81 16.67 -10.14
N LEU A 95 1.88 17.17 -9.32
CA LEU A 95 2.11 18.37 -8.51
C LEU A 95 3.07 18.15 -7.33
N TRP A 96 3.11 16.93 -6.78
CA TRP A 96 3.87 16.62 -5.56
C TRP A 96 5.19 15.91 -5.84
N TYR A 97 5.28 15.18 -6.95
CA TYR A 97 6.40 14.27 -7.19
C TYR A 97 7.17 14.62 -8.46
N PRO A 98 8.47 14.97 -8.34
CA PRO A 98 9.29 15.33 -9.49
C PRO A 98 9.62 14.14 -10.39
N HIS A 99 9.65 12.94 -9.82
CA HIS A 99 9.84 11.69 -10.55
C HIS A 99 8.51 10.93 -10.65
N GLN A 100 8.33 10.17 -11.72
CA GLN A 100 7.16 9.32 -11.97
C GLN A 100 7.16 8.05 -11.09
N CYS A 101 7.49 8.21 -9.82
CA CYS A 101 7.55 7.14 -8.83
C CYS A 101 6.61 7.53 -7.69
N TYR A 102 5.44 6.89 -7.57
CA TYR A 102 4.45 7.21 -6.54
C TYR A 102 3.29 6.21 -6.55
N ARG A 103 2.47 6.26 -5.50
CA ARG A 103 1.12 5.70 -5.56
C ARG A 103 0.22 6.58 -6.41
N TRP A 104 -0.08 6.10 -7.62
CA TRP A 104 -0.92 6.80 -8.57
C TRP A 104 -2.39 6.72 -8.17
N VAL A 105 -2.90 5.53 -7.85
CA VAL A 105 -4.29 5.32 -7.44
C VAL A 105 -4.33 4.63 -6.08
N TYR A 106 -5.15 5.14 -5.16
CA TYR A 106 -5.35 4.60 -3.82
C TYR A 106 -6.83 4.36 -3.49
N GLY A 107 -7.43 3.41 -4.21
CA GLY A 107 -8.73 2.86 -3.87
C GLY A 107 -9.85 3.90 -3.82
N ASP A 108 -10.64 3.84 -2.76
CA ASP A 108 -11.77 4.75 -2.51
C ASP A 108 -11.35 6.23 -2.49
N SER A 109 -10.11 6.56 -2.10
CA SER A 109 -9.61 7.94 -2.03
C SER A 109 -9.52 8.62 -3.39
N ASP A 110 -9.27 7.85 -4.46
CA ASP A 110 -9.26 8.34 -5.85
C ASP A 110 -10.57 7.96 -6.58
N GLY A 111 -11.59 7.53 -5.83
CA GLY A 111 -12.87 7.10 -6.38
C GLY A 111 -12.80 5.79 -7.16
N LEU A 112 -11.76 4.97 -7.03
CA LEU A 112 -11.65 3.70 -7.74
C LEU A 112 -11.60 2.56 -6.70
N PRO A 113 -12.74 2.21 -6.07
CA PRO A 113 -12.75 1.30 -4.92
C PRO A 113 -12.20 -0.09 -5.26
N GLY A 114 -11.19 -0.50 -4.49
CA GLY A 114 -10.49 -1.78 -4.68
C GLY A 114 -9.39 -1.76 -5.74
N LEU A 115 -9.11 -0.61 -6.37
CA LEU A 115 -8.01 -0.44 -7.33
C LEU A 115 -6.85 0.30 -6.67
N VAL A 116 -5.65 -0.28 -6.72
CA VAL A 116 -4.40 0.39 -6.36
C VAL A 116 -3.49 0.34 -7.58
N ILE A 117 -2.85 1.46 -7.91
CA ILE A 117 -1.85 1.53 -8.97
C ILE A 117 -0.65 2.28 -8.43
N ASP A 118 0.50 1.60 -8.40
CA ASP A 118 1.79 2.19 -8.08
C ASP A 118 2.59 2.36 -9.37
N ARG A 119 3.20 3.53 -9.55
CA ARG A 119 4.03 3.88 -10.71
C ARG A 119 5.50 3.87 -10.31
N PHE A 120 6.35 3.27 -11.15
CA PHE A 120 7.79 3.12 -11.01
C PHE A 120 8.47 3.56 -12.31
N GLY A 121 8.55 4.88 -12.52
CA GLY A 121 8.95 5.44 -13.81
C GLY A 121 7.98 5.03 -14.92
N ASP A 122 8.50 4.24 -15.85
CA ASP A 122 7.75 3.69 -16.99
C ASP A 122 7.09 2.34 -16.71
N VAL A 123 7.13 1.85 -15.48
CA VAL A 123 6.42 0.63 -15.06
C VAL A 123 5.19 1.00 -14.22
N ALA A 124 4.04 0.42 -14.52
CA ALA A 124 2.83 0.51 -13.71
C ALA A 124 2.50 -0.85 -13.09
N VAL A 125 2.35 -0.91 -11.76
CA VAL A 125 1.94 -2.11 -11.03
C VAL A 125 0.53 -1.90 -10.50
N ILE A 126 -0.38 -2.77 -10.92
CA ILE A 126 -1.81 -2.70 -10.64
C ILE A 126 -2.19 -3.81 -9.65
N GLN A 127 -2.92 -3.45 -8.60
CA GLN A 127 -3.62 -4.40 -7.74
C GLN A 127 -5.12 -4.15 -7.79
N ILE A 128 -5.87 -5.21 -8.08
CA ILE A 128 -7.32 -5.25 -8.08
C ILE A 128 -7.77 -6.11 -6.92
N SER A 129 -8.67 -5.56 -6.10
CA SER A 129 -9.14 -6.15 -4.85
C SER A 129 -10.65 -5.96 -4.65
N SER A 130 -11.40 -5.75 -5.74
CA SER A 130 -12.86 -5.77 -5.72
C SER A 130 -13.39 -6.47 -6.96
N VAL A 131 -14.49 -7.23 -6.81
CA VAL A 131 -15.10 -7.95 -7.95
C VAL A 131 -15.48 -6.99 -9.07
N ALA A 132 -16.01 -5.82 -8.74
CA ALA A 132 -16.44 -4.83 -9.73
C ALA A 132 -15.28 -4.29 -10.58
N MET A 133 -14.10 -4.09 -9.98
CA MET A 133 -12.91 -3.67 -10.73
C MET A 133 -12.31 -4.82 -11.53
N GLU A 134 -12.38 -6.05 -11.02
CA GLU A 134 -11.91 -7.23 -11.75
C GLU A 134 -12.71 -7.44 -13.05
N MET A 135 -14.02 -7.21 -13.01
CA MET A 135 -14.88 -7.25 -14.20
C MET A 135 -14.51 -6.20 -15.26
N LEU A 136 -13.80 -5.14 -14.87
CA LEU A 136 -13.34 -4.05 -15.73
C LEU A 136 -11.81 -4.09 -15.90
N ARG A 137 -11.16 -5.23 -15.64
CA ARG A 137 -9.70 -5.37 -15.69
C ARG A 137 -9.11 -4.88 -17.01
N ASP A 138 -9.67 -5.30 -18.14
CA ASP A 138 -9.14 -4.95 -19.45
C ASP A 138 -9.35 -3.45 -19.75
N ASP A 139 -10.49 -2.88 -19.36
CA ASP A 139 -10.73 -1.42 -19.43
C ASP A 139 -9.74 -0.63 -18.56
N ILE A 140 -9.35 -1.16 -17.39
CA ILE A 140 -8.34 -0.54 -16.51
C ILE A 140 -6.97 -0.56 -17.19
N ILE A 141 -6.57 -1.67 -17.81
CA ILE A 141 -5.30 -1.79 -18.54
C ILE A 141 -5.26 -0.78 -19.69
N ASP A 142 -6.33 -0.72 -20.50
CA ASP A 142 -6.46 0.23 -21.60
C ASP A 142 -6.44 1.68 -21.11
N ALA A 143 -7.09 1.97 -19.98
CA ALA A 143 -7.10 3.30 -19.39
C ALA A 143 -5.71 3.71 -18.87
N VAL A 144 -4.97 2.79 -18.24
CA VAL A 144 -3.58 3.03 -17.80
C VAL A 144 -2.69 3.33 -19.00
N HIS A 145 -2.80 2.54 -20.07
CA HIS A 145 -2.11 2.81 -21.33
C HIS A 145 -2.42 4.18 -21.88
N LYS A 146 -3.70 4.52 -21.99
CA LYS A 146 -4.15 5.78 -22.58
C LYS A 146 -3.69 7.01 -21.79
N VAL A 147 -3.63 6.91 -20.46
CA VAL A 147 -3.38 8.07 -19.59
C VAL A 147 -1.90 8.27 -19.31
N ALA A 148 -1.13 7.20 -19.10
CA ALA A 148 0.25 7.28 -18.66
C ALA A 148 1.28 6.70 -19.64
N SER A 149 0.83 5.93 -20.63
CA SER A 149 1.67 5.23 -21.62
C SER A 149 2.91 4.54 -21.03
N PRO A 150 2.79 3.75 -19.96
CA PRO A 150 3.95 3.05 -19.40
C PRO A 150 4.51 2.02 -20.39
N ALA A 151 5.82 1.77 -20.34
CA ALA A 151 6.49 0.74 -21.12
C ALA A 151 6.12 -0.68 -20.65
N THR A 152 5.78 -0.83 -19.36
CA THR A 152 5.43 -2.13 -18.78
C THR A 152 4.24 -2.01 -17.82
N ILE A 153 3.31 -2.97 -17.88
CA ILE A 153 2.19 -3.07 -16.95
C ILE A 153 2.21 -4.46 -16.31
N VAL A 154 2.20 -4.47 -14.97
CA VAL A 154 2.15 -5.66 -14.14
C VAL A 154 0.83 -5.70 -13.39
N LEU A 155 0.11 -6.80 -13.47
CA LEU A 155 -0.99 -7.12 -12.56
C LEU A 155 -0.43 -7.94 -11.42
N LYS A 156 -0.39 -7.37 -10.21
CA LYS A 156 0.11 -8.05 -9.02
C LYS A 156 -1.02 -8.34 -8.04
N ASN A 157 -1.87 -9.26 -8.46
CA ASN A 157 -3.13 -9.61 -7.83
C ASN A 157 -2.97 -10.81 -6.89
N ASP A 158 -2.02 -10.74 -5.96
CA ASP A 158 -1.68 -11.75 -4.94
C ASP A 158 -2.04 -11.30 -3.51
N GLY A 159 -2.80 -10.21 -3.40
CA GLY A 159 -3.17 -9.61 -2.12
C GLY A 159 -4.29 -10.37 -1.39
N LYS A 160 -4.14 -10.52 -0.07
CA LYS A 160 -5.09 -11.21 0.83
C LYS A 160 -6.55 -10.75 0.74
N LEU A 161 -6.81 -9.53 0.26
CA LEU A 161 -8.17 -9.01 0.09
C LEU A 161 -8.92 -9.68 -1.06
N ARG A 162 -8.23 -10.30 -2.02
CA ARG A 162 -8.87 -11.02 -3.14
C ARG A 162 -9.68 -12.21 -2.66
N ALA A 163 -9.13 -13.00 -1.73
CA ALA A 163 -9.86 -14.10 -1.11
C ALA A 163 -11.14 -13.64 -0.37
N VAL A 164 -11.14 -12.43 0.22
CA VAL A 164 -12.33 -11.85 0.86
C VAL A 164 -13.41 -11.54 -0.17
N GLU A 165 -13.02 -11.14 -1.37
CA GLU A 165 -13.91 -10.85 -2.49
C GLU A 165 -14.21 -12.09 -3.36
N GLY A 166 -13.68 -13.27 -3.01
CA GLY A 166 -13.87 -14.50 -3.78
C GLY A 166 -13.13 -14.53 -5.12
N LEU A 167 -12.04 -13.77 -5.24
CA LEU A 167 -11.23 -13.66 -6.45
C LEU A 167 -9.97 -14.53 -6.36
N ASP A 168 -9.58 -15.13 -7.48
CA ASP A 168 -8.33 -15.91 -7.61
C ASP A 168 -7.10 -15.00 -7.52
N GLU A 169 -6.01 -15.50 -6.95
CA GLU A 169 -4.72 -14.82 -6.89
C GLU A 169 -3.89 -15.10 -8.14
N TYR A 170 -3.25 -14.07 -8.70
CA TYR A 170 -2.33 -14.21 -9.83
C TYR A 170 -1.36 -13.03 -9.93
N VAL A 171 -0.24 -13.26 -10.61
CA VAL A 171 0.71 -12.21 -11.01
C VAL A 171 0.99 -12.38 -12.49
N ASP A 172 0.87 -11.29 -13.26
CA ASP A 172 1.00 -11.33 -14.71
C ASP A 172 1.62 -10.03 -15.27
N ILE A 173 2.41 -10.15 -16.33
CA ILE A 173 2.93 -9.03 -17.11
C ILE A 173 2.07 -8.91 -18.36
N VAL A 174 1.12 -7.97 -18.34
CA VAL A 174 0.12 -7.82 -19.40
C VAL A 174 0.57 -6.90 -20.54
N HIS A 175 1.65 -6.14 -20.31
CA HIS A 175 2.28 -5.32 -21.33
C HIS A 175 3.77 -5.15 -21.05
N GLY A 176 4.59 -5.13 -22.09
CA GLY A 176 6.03 -4.90 -21.99
C GLY A 176 6.78 -6.08 -21.39
N GLN A 177 7.94 -5.79 -20.80
CA GLN A 177 8.83 -6.75 -20.15
C GLN A 177 9.47 -6.10 -18.92
N LEU A 178 9.92 -6.92 -17.98
CA LEU A 178 10.74 -6.49 -16.85
C LEU A 178 12.12 -7.13 -16.96
N GLU A 179 13.13 -6.40 -16.52
CA GLU A 179 14.45 -6.95 -16.24
C GLU A 179 14.45 -7.45 -14.78
N ASP A 180 14.86 -8.71 -14.59
CA ASP A 180 15.00 -9.36 -13.28
C ASP A 180 13.80 -9.20 -12.34
N ASP A 181 12.58 -9.19 -12.91
CA ASP A 181 11.31 -9.07 -12.18
C ASP A 181 11.20 -7.80 -11.30
N CYS A 182 12.02 -6.80 -11.58
CA CYS A 182 12.14 -5.57 -10.80
C CYS A 182 11.78 -4.33 -11.62
N ALA A 183 11.32 -3.29 -10.93
CA ALA A 183 11.03 -1.98 -11.51
C ALA A 183 11.98 -0.90 -10.94
N PRO A 184 12.56 -0.04 -11.79
CA PRO A 184 13.43 1.03 -11.33
C PRO A 184 12.64 2.14 -10.61
N LEU A 185 13.24 2.68 -9.56
CA LEU A 185 12.65 3.69 -8.69
C LEU A 185 13.69 4.75 -8.33
N ILE A 186 13.28 6.02 -8.35
CA ILE A 186 14.00 7.11 -7.69
C ILE A 186 13.11 7.68 -6.59
N GLU A 187 13.59 7.66 -5.36
CA GLU A 187 12.93 8.29 -4.23
C GLU A 187 13.95 9.03 -3.36
N ASN A 188 13.66 10.30 -3.04
CA ASN A 188 14.52 11.16 -2.22
C ASN A 188 15.98 11.12 -2.72
N GLU A 189 16.21 11.36 -4.02
CA GLU A 189 17.54 11.32 -4.66
C GLU A 189 18.30 9.97 -4.54
N THR A 190 17.61 8.89 -4.18
CA THR A 190 18.18 7.55 -4.03
C THR A 190 17.53 6.60 -5.02
N ARG A 191 18.35 5.79 -5.71
CA ARG A 191 17.91 4.83 -6.72
C ARG A 191 17.64 3.47 -6.09
N PHE A 192 16.62 2.76 -6.58
CA PHE A 192 16.24 1.42 -6.15
C PHE A 192 15.76 0.57 -7.32
N MET A 193 15.88 -0.75 -7.16
CA MET A 193 15.15 -1.77 -7.91
C MET A 193 14.09 -2.38 -6.98
N ALA A 194 12.83 -2.15 -7.29
CA ALA A 194 11.71 -2.68 -6.52
C ALA A 194 11.30 -4.06 -7.08
N PRO A 195 11.27 -5.13 -6.28
CA PRO A 195 10.87 -6.47 -6.72
C PRO A 195 9.35 -6.54 -6.92
N VAL A 196 8.88 -6.19 -8.11
CA VAL A 196 7.44 -6.00 -8.39
C VAL A 196 6.70 -7.32 -8.63
N ILE A 197 7.39 -8.41 -8.95
CA ILE A 197 6.78 -9.75 -9.05
C ILE A 197 6.83 -10.49 -7.71
N HIS A 198 8.02 -10.64 -7.12
CA HIS A 198 8.23 -11.49 -5.94
C HIS A 198 8.22 -10.75 -4.59
N GLY A 199 8.25 -9.41 -4.59
CA GLY A 199 8.29 -8.60 -3.38
C GLY A 199 6.97 -8.54 -2.62
N GLN A 200 6.93 -7.77 -1.53
CA GLN A 200 5.70 -7.52 -0.78
C GLN A 200 4.89 -6.36 -1.38
N LYS A 201 3.58 -6.31 -1.12
CA LYS A 201 2.67 -5.29 -1.70
C LYS A 201 2.87 -5.19 -3.22
N THR A 202 3.09 -4.02 -3.78
CA THR A 202 3.44 -3.79 -5.20
C THR A 202 4.95 -3.86 -5.49
N GLY A 203 5.77 -4.19 -4.50
CA GLY A 203 7.23 -4.19 -4.56
C GLY A 203 7.87 -3.12 -3.67
N TRP A 204 7.16 -2.02 -3.39
CA TRP A 204 7.67 -0.89 -2.59
C TRP A 204 6.61 -0.26 -1.66
N PHE A 205 7.10 0.40 -0.61
CA PHE A 205 6.30 1.05 0.43
C PHE A 205 6.36 2.57 0.28
N TYR A 206 5.55 3.15 -0.62
CA TYR A 206 5.50 4.62 -0.84
C TYR A 206 4.95 5.42 0.35
N ASP A 207 4.20 4.77 1.25
CA ASP A 207 3.63 5.36 2.47
C ASP A 207 4.69 5.96 3.41
N HIS A 208 5.91 5.43 3.39
CA HIS A 208 7.03 5.91 4.21
C HIS A 208 7.91 6.97 3.55
N ARG A 209 7.65 7.40 2.31
CA ARG A 209 8.50 8.35 1.56
C ARG A 209 8.90 9.58 2.36
N GLU A 210 7.92 10.28 2.92
CA GLU A 210 8.15 11.53 3.66
C GLU A 210 8.86 11.28 4.99
N ASN A 211 8.60 10.15 5.63
CA ASN A 211 9.29 9.78 6.86
C ASN A 211 10.76 9.46 6.59
N ARG A 212 11.06 8.77 5.47
CA ARG A 212 12.42 8.56 4.97
C ARG A 212 13.12 9.88 4.64
N ALA A 213 12.44 10.79 3.93
CA ALA A 213 12.97 12.12 3.63
C ALA A 213 13.30 12.92 4.89
N GLN A 214 12.47 12.84 5.94
CA GLN A 214 12.76 13.47 7.23
C GLN A 214 13.98 12.85 7.89
N LEU A 215 14.08 11.52 7.92
CA LEU A 215 15.23 10.82 8.48
C LEU A 215 16.53 11.22 7.77
N ASN A 216 16.54 11.25 6.44
CA ASN A 216 17.70 11.57 5.61
C ASN A 216 18.37 12.90 5.99
N ARG A 217 17.63 13.86 6.56
CA ARG A 217 18.17 15.15 7.03
C ARG A 217 19.02 15.04 8.30
N LEU A 218 18.94 13.91 9.01
CA LEU A 218 19.50 13.71 10.35
C LEU A 218 20.63 12.66 10.38
N VAL A 219 20.82 11.89 9.29
CA VAL A 219 21.73 10.73 9.28
C VAL A 219 23.20 11.07 9.03
N LYS A 220 23.54 12.29 8.62
CA LYS A 220 24.93 12.63 8.23
C LYS A 220 25.93 12.34 9.36
N GLY A 221 26.90 11.45 9.07
CA GLY A 221 27.95 11.01 9.98
C GLY A 221 27.46 10.10 11.12
N LYS A 222 26.26 9.54 11.03
CA LYS A 222 25.64 8.69 12.05
C LYS A 222 25.77 7.21 11.73
N ARG A 223 25.86 6.37 12.78
CA ARG A 223 25.64 4.92 12.68
C ARG A 223 24.14 4.64 12.75
N VAL A 224 23.59 3.96 11.74
CA VAL A 224 22.16 3.67 11.62
C VAL A 224 21.92 2.17 11.68
N LEU A 225 20.89 1.74 12.41
CA LEU A 225 20.39 0.37 12.38
C LEU A 225 18.98 0.37 11.79
N ASP A 226 18.80 -0.28 10.65
CA ASP A 226 17.53 -0.50 9.97
C ASP A 226 17.03 -1.92 10.26
N VAL A 227 16.01 -2.03 11.11
CA VAL A 227 15.41 -3.32 11.51
C VAL A 227 14.16 -3.56 10.69
N PHE A 228 14.03 -4.79 10.16
CA PHE A 228 13.03 -5.16 9.15
C PHE A 228 13.29 -4.39 7.84
N SER A 229 14.55 -4.42 7.39
CA SER A 229 15.03 -3.54 6.33
C SER A 229 14.35 -3.76 4.99
N TYR A 230 13.77 -4.94 4.75
CA TYR A 230 13.21 -5.34 3.46
C TYR A 230 14.21 -5.04 2.34
N VAL A 231 13.86 -4.28 1.31
CA VAL A 231 14.76 -3.88 0.20
C VAL A 231 15.70 -2.71 0.53
N GLY A 232 15.83 -2.35 1.81
CA GLY A 232 16.72 -1.28 2.27
C GLY A 232 16.15 0.11 2.15
N GLY A 233 14.82 0.26 2.21
CA GLY A 233 14.16 1.55 2.02
C GLY A 233 14.67 2.62 2.99
N TRP A 234 14.91 2.28 4.25
CA TRP A 234 15.48 3.21 5.22
C TRP A 234 17.01 3.20 5.19
N GLY A 235 17.62 2.02 5.27
CA GLY A 235 19.07 1.86 5.37
C GLY A 235 19.86 2.40 4.18
N VAL A 236 19.48 2.05 2.94
CA VAL A 236 20.18 2.51 1.74
C VAL A 236 20.03 4.02 1.56
N GLN A 237 18.84 4.58 1.83
CA GLN A 237 18.66 6.03 1.81
C GLN A 237 19.54 6.70 2.88
N ALA A 238 19.62 6.15 4.09
CA ALA A 238 20.48 6.69 5.13
C ALA A 238 21.96 6.72 4.71
N ALA A 239 22.46 5.64 4.11
CA ALA A 239 23.82 5.54 3.59
C ALA A 239 24.08 6.57 2.47
N ASN A 240 23.15 6.69 1.51
CA ASN A 240 23.23 7.65 0.40
C ASN A 240 23.21 9.11 0.87
N HIS A 241 22.53 9.41 2.00
CA HIS A 241 22.50 10.75 2.60
C HIS A 241 23.61 11.00 3.63
N GLY A 242 24.61 10.12 3.68
CA GLY A 242 25.85 10.36 4.39
C GLY A 242 25.91 9.79 5.80
N ALA A 243 25.08 8.79 6.15
CA ALA A 243 25.38 7.93 7.30
C ALA A 243 26.80 7.37 7.16
N SER A 244 27.50 7.22 8.29
CA SER A 244 28.87 6.70 8.31
C SER A 244 28.91 5.18 8.17
N GLU A 245 27.87 4.51 8.67
CA GLU A 245 27.74 3.07 8.73
C GLU A 245 26.25 2.73 8.91
N VAL A 246 25.76 1.71 8.21
CA VAL A 246 24.37 1.28 8.28
C VAL A 246 24.29 -0.23 8.39
N HIS A 247 23.54 -0.70 9.39
CA HIS A 247 23.27 -2.12 9.60
C HIS A 247 21.84 -2.42 9.20
N CYS A 248 21.64 -3.36 8.29
CA CYS A 248 20.32 -3.80 7.82
C CYS A 248 20.03 -5.20 8.35
N VAL A 249 18.93 -5.35 9.08
CA VAL A 249 18.50 -6.63 9.67
C VAL A 249 17.19 -7.06 9.01
N ASP A 250 17.18 -8.25 8.41
CA ASP A 250 15.97 -8.87 7.90
C ASP A 250 16.00 -10.38 8.09
N ALA A 251 14.83 -11.01 8.19
CA ALA A 251 14.72 -12.46 8.31
C ALA A 251 14.83 -13.16 6.95
N SER A 252 14.73 -12.41 5.84
CA SER A 252 14.78 -12.92 4.47
C SER A 252 16.15 -12.65 3.84
N ALA A 253 16.92 -13.70 3.57
CA ALA A 253 18.17 -13.61 2.80
C ALA A 253 17.97 -12.85 1.47
N GLN A 254 16.92 -13.20 0.72
CA GLN A 254 16.58 -12.53 -0.54
C GLN A 254 16.33 -11.02 -0.38
N ALA A 255 15.83 -10.59 0.78
CA ALA A 255 15.60 -9.16 1.02
C ALA A 255 16.94 -8.43 1.25
N LEU A 256 17.88 -9.08 1.92
CA LEU A 256 19.23 -8.55 2.10
C LEU A 256 20.02 -8.54 0.79
N ASP A 257 19.82 -9.51 -0.11
CA ASP A 257 20.39 -9.46 -1.46
C ASP A 257 19.93 -8.19 -2.19
N TRP A 258 18.63 -7.85 -2.11
CA TRP A 258 18.11 -6.59 -2.67
C TRP A 258 18.70 -5.34 -1.98
N VAL A 259 18.97 -5.39 -0.67
CA VAL A 259 19.65 -4.29 0.04
C VAL A 259 21.04 -4.07 -0.54
N GLU A 260 21.81 -5.13 -0.76
CA GLU A 260 23.16 -5.05 -1.31
C GLU A 260 23.16 -4.53 -2.74
N GLU A 261 22.27 -5.04 -3.60
CA GLU A 261 22.07 -4.54 -4.97
C GLU A 261 21.72 -3.05 -4.99
N ASN A 262 20.79 -2.63 -4.13
CA ASN A 262 20.37 -1.24 -4.03
C ASN A 262 21.47 -0.34 -3.46
N ALA A 263 22.31 -0.83 -2.55
CA ALA A 263 23.47 -0.09 -2.06
C ALA A 263 24.52 0.11 -3.17
N ALA A 264 24.81 -0.94 -3.95
CA ALA A 264 25.73 -0.88 -5.09
C ALA A 264 25.25 0.11 -6.17
N LEU A 265 23.93 0.16 -6.43
CA LEU A 265 23.33 1.12 -7.37
C LEU A 265 23.58 2.60 -6.99
N ASN A 266 23.84 2.86 -5.71
CA ASN A 266 24.12 4.19 -5.17
C ASN A 266 25.61 4.38 -4.78
N GLY A 267 26.46 3.37 -4.93
CA GLY A 267 27.88 3.44 -4.57
C GLY A 267 28.12 3.62 -3.07
N VAL A 268 27.30 2.94 -2.24
CA VAL A 268 27.36 3.00 -0.77
C VAL A 268 27.41 1.62 -0.10
N GLU A 269 27.71 0.58 -0.89
CA GLU A 269 27.84 -0.80 -0.44
C GLU A 269 28.94 -0.96 0.62
N ASP A 270 29.97 -0.12 0.61
CA ASP A 270 31.07 -0.12 1.57
C ASP A 270 30.65 0.31 2.99
N LYS A 271 29.49 0.96 3.12
CA LYS A 271 28.92 1.42 4.39
C LYS A 271 27.86 0.47 4.96
N LEU A 272 27.46 -0.54 4.19
CA LEU A 272 26.38 -1.45 4.59
C LEU A 272 26.90 -2.72 5.26
N HIS A 273 26.17 -3.14 6.28
CA HIS A 273 26.33 -4.43 6.93
C HIS A 273 24.97 -5.13 7.00
N CYS A 274 24.79 -6.18 6.21
CA CYS A 274 23.57 -6.98 6.22
C CYS A 274 23.67 -8.10 7.26
N TRP A 275 22.57 -8.31 7.99
CA TRP A 275 22.46 -9.36 8.99
C TRP A 275 21.16 -10.14 8.80
N GLU A 276 21.28 -11.40 8.38
CA GLU A 276 20.14 -12.32 8.28
C GLU A 276 19.74 -12.86 9.66
N GLY A 277 18.49 -12.66 10.04
CA GLY A 277 17.94 -13.30 11.23
C GLY A 277 16.63 -12.71 11.72
N ASP A 278 15.99 -13.43 12.66
CA ASP A 278 14.86 -12.90 13.40
C ASP A 278 15.25 -11.61 14.13
N ALA A 279 14.46 -10.56 13.95
CA ALA A 279 14.77 -9.23 14.49
C ALA A 279 14.96 -9.23 16.02
N PHE A 280 14.19 -10.00 16.78
CA PHE A 280 14.38 -10.04 18.24
C PHE A 280 15.70 -10.71 18.63
N ALA A 281 16.07 -11.78 17.93
CA ALA A 281 17.34 -12.48 18.13
C ALA A 281 18.53 -11.59 17.71
N ALA A 282 18.48 -10.99 16.52
CA ALA A 282 19.53 -10.12 16.00
C ALA A 282 19.77 -8.91 16.91
N LEU A 283 18.72 -8.19 17.33
CA LEU A 283 18.86 -7.06 18.24
C LEU A 283 19.44 -7.46 19.60
N LYS A 284 19.09 -8.65 20.10
CA LYS A 284 19.67 -9.17 21.33
C LYS A 284 21.17 -9.46 21.16
N GLN A 285 21.56 -10.05 20.04
CA GLN A 285 22.95 -10.38 19.74
C GLN A 285 23.81 -9.11 19.56
N LEU A 286 23.33 -8.12 18.79
CA LEU A 286 23.99 -6.81 18.67
C LEU A 286 24.22 -6.18 20.05
N ARG A 287 23.21 -6.25 20.93
CA ARG A 287 23.32 -5.73 22.29
C ARG A 287 24.36 -6.49 23.11
N ASP A 288 24.34 -7.82 23.03
CA ASP A 288 25.26 -8.69 23.77
C ASP A 288 26.71 -8.53 23.27
N ASN A 289 26.90 -8.17 21.99
CA ASN A 289 28.18 -7.78 21.39
C ASN A 289 28.63 -6.35 21.77
N GLY A 290 27.79 -5.58 22.46
CA GLY A 290 28.12 -4.21 22.87
C GLY A 290 27.88 -3.15 21.80
N GLU A 291 27.25 -3.48 20.68
CA GLU A 291 26.97 -2.52 19.60
C GLU A 291 26.08 -1.36 20.06
N ARG A 292 26.32 -0.19 19.48
CA ARG A 292 25.51 1.02 19.69
C ARG A 292 25.36 1.84 18.43
N PHE A 293 24.19 2.43 18.26
CA PHE A 293 23.79 3.19 17.08
C PHE A 293 23.28 4.57 17.47
N ASP A 294 23.48 5.54 16.59
CA ASP A 294 22.92 6.88 16.79
C ASP A 294 21.45 6.93 16.41
N ILE A 295 21.04 6.10 15.45
CA ILE A 295 19.67 6.00 14.98
C ILE A 295 19.29 4.52 14.86
N VAL A 296 18.13 4.14 15.40
CA VAL A 296 17.54 2.81 15.20
C VAL A 296 16.14 2.97 14.59
N VAL A 297 15.93 2.38 13.42
CA VAL A 297 14.64 2.29 12.74
C VAL A 297 14.04 0.92 13.04
N VAL A 298 12.78 0.91 13.49
CA VAL A 298 12.03 -0.29 13.82
C VAL A 298 10.69 -0.20 13.09
N ASP A 299 10.61 -0.81 11.90
CA ASP A 299 9.43 -0.76 11.04
C ASP A 299 8.87 -2.18 10.79
N PRO A 300 8.30 -2.84 11.82
CA PRO A 300 7.91 -4.23 11.72
C PRO A 300 6.66 -4.42 10.86
N PRO A 301 6.40 -5.66 10.38
CA PRO A 301 5.10 -6.01 9.83
C PRO A 301 3.98 -5.77 10.85
N ALA A 302 2.74 -5.73 10.39
CA ALA A 302 1.57 -5.51 11.25
C ALA A 302 1.43 -6.61 12.32
N PHE A 303 1.75 -6.29 13.58
CA PHE A 303 1.57 -7.21 14.71
C PHE A 303 0.12 -7.32 15.17
N ILE A 304 -0.77 -6.41 14.74
CA ILE A 304 -2.21 -6.46 15.03
C ILE A 304 -2.98 -6.64 13.71
N PRO A 305 -3.03 -7.87 13.16
CA PRO A 305 -3.74 -8.11 11.90
C PRO A 305 -5.27 -8.03 12.07
N ARG A 306 -5.79 -8.24 13.29
CA ARG A 306 -7.22 -8.20 13.60
C ARG A 306 -7.44 -7.53 14.95
N ARG A 307 -8.62 -6.91 15.13
CA ARG A 307 -8.99 -6.22 16.39
C ARG A 307 -8.85 -7.08 17.65
N LYS A 308 -9.01 -8.40 17.57
CA LYS A 308 -8.85 -9.31 18.72
C LYS A 308 -7.38 -9.47 19.17
N ASP A 309 -6.42 -9.14 18.31
CA ASP A 309 -4.99 -9.35 18.52
C ASP A 309 -4.30 -8.14 19.15
N VAL A 310 -5.03 -7.04 19.42
CA VAL A 310 -4.50 -5.76 19.94
C VAL A 310 -3.59 -5.96 21.14
N LYS A 311 -4.05 -6.69 22.16
CA LYS A 311 -3.27 -6.89 23.40
C LYS A 311 -1.93 -7.60 23.15
N ALA A 312 -1.91 -8.59 22.27
CA ALA A 312 -0.69 -9.33 21.95
C ALA A 312 0.25 -8.48 21.09
N GLY A 313 -0.28 -7.77 20.09
CA GLY A 313 0.51 -6.89 19.24
C GLY A 313 1.10 -5.70 19.99
N GLU A 314 0.37 -5.06 20.91
CA GLU A 314 0.91 -4.01 21.79
C GLU A 314 2.10 -4.51 22.62
N GLN A 315 2.04 -5.75 23.13
CA GLN A 315 3.16 -6.35 23.84
C GLN A 315 4.37 -6.61 22.93
N ALA A 316 4.13 -7.04 21.70
CA ALA A 316 5.18 -7.22 20.70
C ALA A 316 5.85 -5.89 20.33
N TYR A 317 5.06 -4.85 20.02
CA TYR A 317 5.55 -3.49 19.77
C TYR A 317 6.35 -2.93 20.95
N LYS A 318 5.84 -3.09 22.17
CA LYS A 318 6.55 -2.67 23.38
C LYS A 318 7.90 -3.39 23.49
N ARG A 319 7.91 -4.71 23.31
CA ARG A 319 9.13 -5.52 23.46
C ARG A 319 10.19 -5.15 22.44
N ILE A 320 9.83 -5.04 21.16
CA ILE A 320 10.80 -4.75 20.09
C ILE A 320 11.42 -3.36 20.30
N ASN A 321 10.59 -2.35 20.59
CA ASN A 321 11.07 -0.98 20.85
C ASN A 321 11.94 -0.91 22.11
N GLN A 322 11.61 -1.65 23.17
CA GLN A 322 12.45 -1.69 24.38
C GLN A 322 13.84 -2.27 24.14
N ILE A 323 13.97 -3.26 23.24
CA ILE A 323 15.28 -3.83 22.89
C ILE A 323 16.03 -2.83 22.01
N ALA A 324 15.39 -2.27 20.98
CA ALA A 324 15.96 -1.27 20.09
C ALA A 324 16.49 -0.04 20.85
N MET A 325 15.74 0.48 21.82
CA MET A 325 16.18 1.62 22.64
C MET A 325 17.46 1.34 23.45
N ARG A 326 17.76 0.08 23.78
CA ARG A 326 18.99 -0.29 24.50
C ARG A 326 20.22 -0.33 23.61
N LEU A 327 20.03 -0.31 22.29
CA LEU A 327 21.08 -0.21 21.29
C LEU A 327 21.41 1.24 20.93
N LEU A 328 20.67 2.22 21.45
CA LEU A 328 20.96 3.63 21.18
C LEU A 328 22.17 4.12 21.97
N ASN A 329 22.98 4.95 21.32
CA ASN A 329 23.89 5.86 21.98
C ASN A 329 23.13 6.86 22.86
N ARG A 330 23.86 7.53 23.76
CA ARG A 330 23.32 8.71 24.45
C ARG A 330 22.88 9.74 23.41
N ASP A 331 21.70 10.31 23.60
CA ASP A 331 21.07 11.27 22.69
C ASP A 331 20.72 10.70 21.30
N GLY A 332 20.70 9.36 21.17
CA GLY A 332 20.27 8.67 19.95
C GLY A 332 18.76 8.78 19.69
N MET A 333 18.36 8.52 18.45
CA MET A 333 16.99 8.64 17.96
C MET A 333 16.41 7.27 17.59
N ILE A 334 15.13 7.04 17.93
CA ILE A 334 14.37 5.90 17.44
C ILE A 334 13.32 6.35 16.44
N VAL A 335 13.20 5.62 15.33
CA VAL A 335 12.05 5.70 14.42
C VAL A 335 11.23 4.44 14.63
N ALA A 336 9.99 4.58 15.10
CA ALA A 336 9.12 3.44 15.42
C ALA A 336 7.90 3.44 14.49
N GLY A 337 7.86 2.47 13.58
CA GLY A 337 6.77 2.26 12.62
C GLY A 337 5.68 1.31 13.13
N SER A 338 4.47 1.49 12.61
CA SER A 338 3.37 0.55 12.76
C SER A 338 2.39 0.71 11.59
N CYS A 339 2.26 -0.34 10.78
CA CYS A 339 1.22 -0.43 9.75
C CYS A 339 -0.03 -1.20 10.25
N SER A 340 -0.16 -1.43 11.55
CA SER A 340 -1.36 -2.04 12.12
C SER A 340 -2.53 -1.06 12.06
N MET A 341 -3.61 -1.44 11.37
CA MET A 341 -4.82 -0.61 11.23
C MET A 341 -5.62 -0.47 12.54
N HIS A 342 -5.48 -1.43 13.46
CA HIS A 342 -6.37 -1.63 14.62
C HIS A 342 -5.85 -1.05 15.92
#